data_AF-A0A6J4MXP6-F1
#
_entry.id   AF-A0A6J4MXP6-F1
#
_cell.length_a   1.000
_cell.length_b   1.000
_cell.length_c   1.000
_cell.angle_alpha   90.00
_cell.angle_beta   90.00
_cell.angle_gamma   90.00
#
_symmetry.space_group_name_H-M   'P 1'
#
loop_
_entity.id
_entity.type
_entity.pdbx_description
1 polymer ?
#
loop_
_entity_poly.entity_id
_entity_poly.type
_entity_poly.pdbx_seq_one_letter_code
_entity_poly.pdbx_strand_id
1 'polypeptide(L)'
;VPGLASLAIIFFMASWNDFLWPTAVLRSEEIQTVPLMLNSLQGPPGRTAFDVLMAGSVVSLLPMLVMFLFLQRYLVAGITAGSIKG
;
A
#
# COMPACT_ATOMS: atom_id res chain seq x y z
N VAL A 1 17.31 16.22 -3.63
CA VAL A 1 16.92 14.86 -3.16
C VAL A 1 15.59 14.79 -2.39
N PRO A 2 15.20 15.76 -1.53
CA PRO A 2 13.92 15.68 -0.78
C PRO A 2 12.69 15.50 -1.68
N GLY A 3 12.63 16.23 -2.81
CA GLY A 3 11.53 16.11 -3.77
C GLY A 3 11.40 14.73 -4.43
N LEU A 4 12.52 14.02 -4.67
CA LEU A 4 12.49 12.66 -5.22
C LEU A 4 11.99 11.65 -4.17
N ALA A 5 12.30 11.86 -2.89
CA ALA A 5 11.78 11.02 -1.81
C ALA A 5 10.26 11.18 -1.66
N SER A 6 9.74 12.42 -1.71
CA SER A 6 8.29 12.66 -1.72
C SER A 6 7.60 12.02 -2.92
N LEU A 7 8.20 12.13 -4.11
CA LEU A 7 7.69 11.50 -5.32
C LEU A 7 7.63 9.97 -5.18
N ALA A 8 8.72 9.35 -4.70
CA ALA A 8 8.79 7.90 -4.50
C ALA A 8 7.69 7.39 -3.56
N ILE A 9 7.36 8.12 -2.50
CA ILE A 9 6.30 7.76 -1.55
C ILE A 9 4.93 7.83 -2.21
N ILE A 10 4.65 8.91 -2.94
CA ILE A 10 3.38 9.09 -3.65
C ILE A 10 3.19 7.96 -4.66
N PHE A 11 4.20 7.64 -5.48
CA PHE A 11 4.14 6.57 -6.46
C PHE A 11 4.02 5.18 -5.81
N PHE A 12 4.73 4.93 -4.71
CA PHE A 12 4.62 3.67 -3.99
C PHE A 12 3.23 3.49 -3.38
N MET A 13 2.69 4.51 -2.72
CA MET A 13 1.32 4.45 -2.17
C MET A 13 0.30 4.24 -3.28
N ALA A 14 0.45 4.91 -4.43
CA ALA A 14 -0.42 4.72 -5.57
C ALA A 14 -0.34 3.28 -6.10
N SER A 15 0.86 2.76 -6.32
CA SER A 15 1.07 1.39 -6.84
C SER A 15 0.65 0.30 -5.85
N TRP A 16 0.84 0.51 -4.54
CA TRP A 16 0.51 -0.48 -3.51
C TRP A 16 -0.99 -0.59 -3.26
N ASN A 17 -1.71 0.53 -3.35
CA ASN A 17 -3.18 0.55 -3.19
C ASN A 17 -3.93 0.31 -4.51
N ASP A 18 -3.24 0.17 -5.64
CA ASP A 18 -3.89 -0.05 -6.93
C ASP A 18 -4.54 -1.43 -6.97
N PHE A 19 -5.87 -1.44 -6.99
CA PHE A 19 -6.69 -2.64 -7.07
C PHE A 19 -7.18 -2.92 -8.50
N LEU A 20 -7.40 -1.88 -9.29
CA LEU A 20 -8.08 -1.98 -10.58
C LEU A 20 -7.16 -2.54 -11.65
N TRP A 21 -5.92 -2.04 -11.73
CA TRP A 21 -4.95 -2.51 -12.72
C TRP A 21 -4.59 -3.99 -12.53
N PRO A 22 -4.26 -4.46 -11.32
CA PRO A 22 -3.94 -5.88 -11.10
C PRO A 22 -5.13 -6.79 -11.40
N THR A 23 -6.34 -6.40 -11.04
CA THR A 23 -7.55 -7.22 -11.32
C THR A 23 -7.81 -7.38 -12.82
N ALA A 24 -7.50 -6.37 -13.63
CA ALA A 24 -7.68 -6.43 -15.07
C ALA A 24 -6.63 -7.30 -15.79
N VAL A 25 -5.40 -7.33 -15.27
CA VAL A 25 -4.24 -7.95 -15.94
C VAL A 25 -3.89 -9.33 -15.38
N LEU A 26 -3.96 -9.49 -14.05
CA LEU A 26 -3.61 -10.73 -13.38
C LEU A 26 -4.75 -11.74 -13.51
N ARG A 27 -4.44 -12.90 -14.07
CA ARG A 27 -5.39 -14.02 -14.20
C ARG A 27 -5.00 -15.26 -13.42
N SER A 28 -3.80 -15.29 -12.84
CA SER A 28 -3.30 -16.42 -12.03
C SER A 28 -3.31 -16.06 -10.56
N GLU A 29 -3.79 -16.99 -9.72
CA GLU A 29 -3.83 -16.84 -8.26
C GLU A 29 -2.43 -16.69 -7.64
N GLU A 30 -1.39 -17.28 -8.26
CA GLU A 30 -0.02 -17.27 -7.74
C GLU A 30 0.67 -15.90 -7.77
N ILE A 31 0.15 -14.97 -8.57
CA ILE A 31 0.73 -13.62 -8.75
C ILE A 31 -0.21 -12.51 -8.24
N GLN A 32 -1.22 -12.86 -7.45
CA GLN A 32 -2.18 -11.88 -6.93
C GLN A 32 -1.51 -10.89 -5.97
N THR A 33 -1.94 -9.63 -6.07
CA THR A 33 -1.56 -8.60 -5.10
C THR A 33 -2.28 -8.83 -3.77
N VAL A 34 -1.68 -8.37 -2.67
CA VAL A 34 -2.27 -8.50 -1.32
C VAL A 34 -3.74 -8.03 -1.26
N PRO A 35 -4.13 -6.88 -1.85
CA PRO A 35 -5.53 -6.44 -1.86
C PRO A 35 -6.47 -7.39 -2.62
N LEU A 36 -5.99 -7.98 -3.72
CA LEU A 36 -6.77 -8.90 -4.55
C LEU A 36 -6.96 -10.26 -3.87
N MET A 37 -5.92 -10.75 -3.20
CA MET A 37 -5.97 -11.94 -2.36
C MET A 37 -6.93 -11.77 -1.17
N LEU A 38 -6.92 -10.59 -0.52
CA LEU A 38 -7.88 -10.32 0.57
C LEU A 38 -9.33 -10.23 0.06
N ASN A 39 -9.53 -9.80 -1.17
CA ASN A 39 -10.85 -9.79 -1.80
C ASN A 39 -11.36 -11.21 -2.09
N SER A 40 -10.49 -12.13 -2.51
CA SER A 40 -10.89 -13.53 -2.77
C SER A 40 -11.31 -14.31 -1.51
N LEU A 41 -10.87 -13.86 -0.33
CA LEU A 41 -11.28 -14.43 0.97
C LEU A 41 -12.72 -14.07 1.38
N GLN A 42 -13.35 -13.11 0.69
CA GLN A 42 -14.73 -12.71 0.95
C GLN A 42 -15.68 -13.69 0.26
N GLY A 43 -16.28 -14.59 1.05
CA GLY A 43 -17.23 -15.59 0.57
C GLY A 43 -18.68 -15.29 0.97
N PRO A 44 -19.62 -16.21 0.65
CA PRO A 44 -21.00 -16.11 1.11
C PRO A 44 -21.10 -15.96 2.65
N PRO A 45 -22.16 -15.33 3.17
CA PRO A 45 -22.35 -15.13 4.61
C PRO A 45 -22.15 -16.43 5.41
N GLY A 46 -21.24 -16.41 6.38
CA GLY A 46 -20.92 -17.57 7.22
C GLY A 46 -19.72 -18.43 6.75
N ARG A 47 -19.13 -18.15 5.58
CA ARG A 47 -17.89 -18.81 5.10
C ARG A 47 -16.69 -17.89 4.98
N THR A 48 -16.84 -16.59 5.23
CA THR A 48 -15.75 -15.62 5.23
C THR A 48 -14.80 -15.89 6.39
N ALA A 49 -13.53 -16.14 6.08
CA ALA A 49 -12.45 -16.28 7.06
C ALA A 49 -12.05 -14.89 7.58
N PHE A 50 -12.85 -14.33 8.49
CA PHE A 50 -12.62 -13.00 9.05
C PHE A 50 -11.30 -12.89 9.82
N ASP A 51 -10.87 -13.96 10.46
CA ASP A 51 -9.57 -14.10 11.12
C ASP A 51 -8.41 -13.87 10.13
N VAL A 52 -8.44 -14.57 9.00
CA VAL A 52 -7.41 -14.45 7.95
C VAL A 52 -7.50 -13.10 7.24
N LEU A 53 -8.72 -12.62 6.98
CA LEU A 53 -8.95 -11.34 6.32
C LEU A 53 -8.41 -10.17 7.16
N MET A 54 -8.70 -10.15 8.47
CA MET A 54 -8.21 -9.10 9.37
C MET A 54 -6.69 -9.19 9.56
N ALA A 55 -6.14 -10.39 9.73
CA ALA A 55 -4.69 -10.59 9.83
C ALA A 55 -3.97 -10.12 8.56
N GLY A 56 -4.45 -10.51 7.39
CA GLY A 56 -3.88 -10.11 6.11
C GLY A 56 -4.06 -8.61 5.81
N SER A 57 -5.15 -7.99 6.29
CA SER A 57 -5.32 -6.52 6.23
C SER A 57 -4.26 -5.79 7.06
N VAL A 58 -3.96 -6.25 8.27
CA VAL A 58 -2.87 -5.69 9.08
C VAL A 58 -1.52 -5.88 8.39
N VAL A 59 -1.27 -7.06 7.83
CA VAL A 59 -0.03 -7.36 7.09
C VAL A 59 0.11 -6.46 5.85
N SER A 60 -1.00 -6.12 5.17
CA SER A 60 -0.99 -5.23 4.01
C SER A 60 -0.48 -3.81 4.33
N LEU A 61 -0.57 -3.39 5.60
CA LEU A 61 -0.08 -2.10 6.06
C LEU A 61 1.43 -2.11 6.37
N LEU A 62 2.03 -3.27 6.65
CA LEU A 62 3.43 -3.39 7.03
C LEU A 62 4.40 -2.77 6.00
N PRO A 63 4.32 -3.06 4.69
CA PRO A 63 5.26 -2.48 3.73
C PRO A 63 5.12 -0.96 3.61
N MET A 64 3.90 -0.41 3.76
CA MET A 64 3.71 1.05 3.84
C MET A 64 4.34 1.63 5.11
N LEU A 65 4.18 0.98 6.25
CA LEU A 65 4.81 1.39 7.52
C LEU A 65 6.33 1.33 7.42
N VAL A 66 6.89 0.26 6.86
CA VAL A 66 8.33 0.10 6.65
C VAL A 66 8.85 1.21 5.75
N MET A 67 8.20 1.47 4.60
CA MET A 67 8.59 2.56 3.73
C MET A 67 8.50 3.92 4.45
N PHE A 68 7.43 4.17 5.18
CA PHE A 68 7.26 5.39 5.96
C PHE A 68 8.41 5.57 6.97
N LEU A 69 8.79 4.54 7.72
CA LEU A 69 9.89 4.62 8.69
C LEU A 69 11.24 4.95 8.04
N PHE A 70 11.51 4.44 6.84
CA PHE A 70 12.72 4.77 6.09
C PHE A 70 12.68 6.19 5.50
N LEU A 71 11.50 6.65 5.05
CA LEU A 71 11.36 7.91 4.32
C LEU A 71 10.89 9.09 5.19
N GLN A 72 10.47 8.87 6.44
CA GLN A 72 9.99 9.90 7.36
C GLN A 72 10.96 11.08 7.50
N ARG A 73 12.28 10.82 7.54
CA ARG A 73 13.29 11.89 7.64
C ARG A 73 13.31 12.79 6.40
N TYR A 74 13.05 12.22 5.23
CA TYR A 74 13.05 12.95 3.96
C TYR A 74 11.72 13.65 3.71
N LEU A 75 10.61 13.06 4.17
CA LEU A 75 9.30 13.70 4.20
C LEU A 75 9.33 14.95 5.07
N VAL A 76 9.81 14.84 6.31
CA VAL A 76 9.91 15.98 7.22
C VAL A 76 10.80 17.06 6.63
N ALA A 77 11.99 16.71 6.13
CA ALA A 77 12.91 17.65 5.48
C ALA A 77 12.32 18.30 4.21
N GLY A 78 11.54 17.54 3.42
CA GLY A 78 10.88 18.02 2.20
C GLY A 78 9.74 18.98 2.47
N ILE A 79 8.90 18.68 3.48
CA ILE A 79 7.80 19.55 3.91
C ILE A 79 8.35 20.86 4.50
N THR A 80 9.38 20.79 5.35
CA THR A 80 10.00 22.00 5.93
C THR A 80 10.71 22.85 4.87
N ALA A 81 11.33 22.24 3.85
CA ALA A 81 11.96 22.97 2.75
C ALA A 81 10.95 23.65 1.82
N GLY A 82 9.73 23.11 1.70
CA GLY A 82 8.62 23.77 1.00
C GLY A 82 7.96 24.90 1.80
N SER A 83 7.96 24.79 3.14
CA SER A 83 7.33 25.76 4.06
C SER A 83 8.08 27.08 4.20
N ILE A 84 9.38 27.14 3.86
CA ILE A 84 10.21 28.36 3.94
C ILE A 84 10.16 29.24 2.68
N LYS A 85 9.32 28.89 1.69
CA LYS A 85 9.08 29.69 0.47
C LYS A 85 7.66 30.27 0.39
N GLY A 86 6.96 30.34 1.53
CA GLY A 86 5.73 31.12 1.73
C GLY A 86 6.00 32.32 2.61
#